data_AF-A0A7S3ZED5-F1
#
_entry.id   AF-A0A7S3ZED5-F1
#
_cell.length_a   1.000
_cell.length_b   1.000
_cell.length_c   1.000
_cell.angle_alpha   90.00
_cell.angle_beta   90.00
_cell.angle_gamma   90.00
#
_symmetry.space_group_name_H-M   'P 1'
#
loop_
_entity.id
_entity.type
_entity.pdbx_description
1 polymer ?
#
loop_
_entity_poly.entity_id
_entity_poly.type
_entity_poly.pdbx_seq_one_letter_code
_entity_poly.pdbx_strand_id
1 'polypeptide(L)'
;LSHGVNATSCLGDENCGVCAKRGVCLSSEDAARQCPDGCYFETETKQETCSLKRPALNMTAFDETEAIKFVHLSGAAYCTSSSISAWSCKQCNSVPGFTPLKVFNIGKNLQGFYGRLSDGTNLISFRGTDDVEDWITNLDILKVAPYPEYPSAHVHQGFYDAYLKFQDGILGALKESGGSDPVIVTGHSLGGAMATIC
;
A
#
# COMPACT_ATOMS: atom_id res chain seq x y z
N LEU A 1 -5.06 -40.35 25.27
CA LEU A 1 -3.98 -39.99 26.21
C LEU A 1 -2.74 -39.61 25.40
N SER A 2 -2.74 -38.42 24.79
CA SER A 2 -1.57 -37.93 24.06
C SER A 2 -0.56 -37.40 25.08
N HIS A 3 0.56 -38.09 25.21
CA HIS A 3 1.70 -37.59 25.97
C HIS A 3 2.32 -36.45 25.15
N GLY A 4 2.15 -35.22 25.61
CA GLY A 4 2.84 -34.07 25.04
C GLY A 4 4.30 -34.10 25.46
N VAL A 5 5.21 -34.22 24.50
CA VAL A 5 6.65 -34.12 24.75
C VAL A 5 7.05 -32.66 24.64
N ASN A 6 7.78 -32.17 25.64
CA ASN A 6 8.17 -30.77 25.75
C ASN A 6 9.28 -30.43 24.74
N ALA A 7 9.26 -29.21 24.18
CA ALA A 7 10.03 -28.79 23.01
C ALA A 7 11.58 -28.80 23.15
N THR A 8 12.10 -29.22 24.30
CA THR A 8 13.54 -29.23 24.59
C THR A 8 14.25 -30.53 24.17
N SER A 9 13.53 -31.56 23.69
CA SER A 9 14.13 -32.85 23.31
C SER A 9 14.42 -33.04 21.82
N CYS A 10 14.21 -32.03 20.97
CA CYS A 10 14.38 -32.15 19.50
C CYS A 10 15.71 -31.58 18.97
N LEU A 11 16.70 -31.34 19.84
CA LEU A 11 18.05 -30.98 19.38
C LEU A 11 18.87 -32.25 19.19
N GLY A 12 18.79 -32.85 18.00
CA GLY A 12 19.69 -33.92 17.58
C GLY A 12 19.08 -35.10 16.82
N ASP A 13 17.78 -35.10 16.50
CA ASP A 13 17.11 -36.22 15.83
C ASP A 13 16.70 -35.86 14.40
N GLU A 14 17.18 -36.63 13.42
CA GLU A 14 17.14 -36.30 11.98
C GLU A 14 15.75 -36.53 11.34
N ASN A 15 14.79 -37.03 12.13
CA ASN A 15 13.45 -37.43 11.67
C ASN A 15 12.30 -36.50 12.12
N CYS A 16 12.59 -35.30 12.68
CA CYS A 16 11.55 -34.38 13.12
C CYS A 16 11.20 -33.36 12.03
N GLY A 17 10.19 -33.66 11.19
CA GLY A 17 9.68 -32.76 10.15
C GLY A 17 8.97 -31.53 10.73
N VAL A 18 9.34 -30.34 10.27
CA VAL A 18 8.88 -29.06 10.84
C VAL A 18 7.66 -28.53 10.09
N CYS A 19 6.52 -28.44 10.78
CA CYS A 19 5.43 -27.51 10.45
C CYS A 19 4.91 -26.86 11.73
N ALA A 20 5.29 -25.60 11.98
CA ALA A 20 4.90 -24.87 13.17
C ALA A 20 3.82 -23.82 12.85
N LYS A 21 2.57 -24.11 13.23
CA LYS A 21 1.65 -23.07 13.72
C LYS A 21 1.37 -23.38 15.18
N ARG A 22 1.78 -22.48 16.09
CA ARG A 22 1.61 -22.57 17.55
C ARG A 22 2.37 -23.69 18.29
N GLY A 23 3.57 -24.08 17.83
CA GLY A 23 4.56 -24.76 18.68
C GLY A 23 4.23 -26.21 19.09
N VAL A 24 3.50 -26.97 18.28
CA VAL A 24 3.25 -28.41 18.51
C VAL A 24 3.67 -29.19 17.26
N CYS A 25 4.51 -30.22 17.42
CA CYS A 25 4.90 -31.13 16.34
C CYS A 25 3.82 -32.20 16.15
N LEU A 26 3.42 -32.44 14.89
CA LEU A 26 2.47 -33.50 14.52
C LEU A 26 3.19 -34.71 13.94
N SER A 27 2.59 -35.89 14.08
CA SER A 27 3.07 -37.12 13.45
C SER A 27 2.91 -37.06 11.92
N SER A 28 3.75 -37.80 11.18
CA SER A 28 3.82 -37.75 9.72
C SER A 28 2.50 -38.10 9.01
N GLU A 29 1.65 -38.91 9.63
CA GLU A 29 0.36 -39.31 9.06
C GLU A 29 -0.72 -38.21 9.17
N ASP A 30 -0.63 -37.32 10.16
CA ASP A 30 -1.60 -36.24 10.37
C ASP A 30 -1.32 -35.01 9.49
N ALA A 31 -0.04 -34.77 9.12
CA ALA A 31 0.36 -33.64 8.29
C ALA A 31 -0.23 -33.70 6.86
N ALA A 32 -0.44 -34.90 6.32
CA ALA A 32 -0.94 -35.09 4.96
C ALA A 32 -2.43 -34.74 4.79
N ARG A 33 -3.22 -34.68 5.88
CA ARG A 33 -4.66 -34.38 5.81
C ARG A 33 -5.01 -32.90 5.92
N GLN A 34 -4.06 -32.03 6.24
CA GLN A 34 -4.31 -30.61 6.55
C GLN A 34 -3.52 -29.60 5.70
N CYS A 35 -2.80 -30.06 4.69
CA CYS A 35 -2.20 -29.17 3.69
C CYS A 35 -3.20 -28.85 2.57
N PRO A 36 -3.56 -27.59 2.32
CA PRO A 36 -4.33 -27.22 1.13
C PRO A 36 -3.51 -27.46 -0.14
N ASP A 37 -4.20 -27.71 -1.25
CA ASP A 37 -3.59 -28.05 -2.55
C ASP A 37 -2.42 -27.11 -2.91
N GLY A 38 -1.21 -27.66 -3.08
CA GLY A 38 -0.03 -26.91 -3.55
C GLY A 38 1.32 -27.23 -2.89
N CYS A 39 1.36 -28.03 -1.82
CA CYS A 39 2.60 -28.46 -1.18
C CYS A 39 2.93 -29.92 -1.55
N TYR A 40 4.09 -30.16 -2.17
CA TYR A 40 4.64 -31.50 -2.41
C TYR A 40 6.04 -31.58 -1.80
N PHE A 41 6.37 -32.76 -1.26
CA PHE A 41 7.69 -33.07 -0.71
C PHE A 41 8.68 -33.33 -1.84
N GLU A 42 9.77 -32.57 -1.90
CA GLU A 42 10.95 -32.93 -2.68
C GLU A 42 11.92 -33.67 -1.75
N THR A 43 12.06 -34.98 -1.96
CA THR A 43 13.08 -35.76 -1.28
C THR A 43 14.37 -35.74 -2.09
N GLU A 44 15.31 -34.87 -1.72
CA GLU A 44 16.74 -35.23 -1.63
C GLU A 44 17.60 -34.08 -1.03
N THR A 45 18.13 -34.36 0.16
CA THR A 45 19.31 -33.74 0.79
C THR A 45 19.27 -32.26 1.25
N LYS A 46 18.94 -32.10 2.53
CA LYS A 46 19.47 -31.13 3.54
C LYS A 46 19.51 -29.64 3.18
N GLN A 47 18.33 -29.01 3.17
CA GLN A 47 17.99 -27.81 3.98
C GLN A 47 16.52 -27.44 3.70
N GLU A 48 15.61 -27.84 4.59
CA GLU A 48 14.17 -27.61 4.44
C GLU A 48 13.83 -26.13 4.70
N THR A 49 13.68 -25.35 3.65
CA THR A 49 13.03 -24.04 3.72
C THR A 49 11.60 -24.20 3.22
N CYS A 50 10.61 -23.97 4.10
CA CYS A 50 9.23 -23.80 3.67
C CYS A 50 9.13 -22.44 2.98
N SER A 51 9.46 -22.41 1.69
CA SER A 51 9.27 -21.23 0.86
C SER A 51 7.84 -21.23 0.37
N LEU A 52 7.04 -20.25 0.80
CA LEU A 52 5.83 -19.90 0.07
C LEU A 52 6.26 -19.70 -1.39
N LYS A 53 5.77 -20.54 -2.31
CA LYS A 53 5.74 -20.19 -3.73
C LYS A 53 4.89 -18.93 -3.81
N ARG A 54 5.51 -17.77 -3.62
CA ARG A 54 4.93 -16.52 -4.08
C ARG A 54 4.62 -16.80 -5.56
N PRO A 55 3.38 -16.59 -6.03
CA PRO A 55 3.15 -16.59 -7.47
C PRO A 55 4.26 -15.71 -8.04
N ALA A 56 5.01 -16.25 -9.00
CA ALA A 56 6.08 -15.49 -9.64
C ALA A 56 5.45 -14.16 -10.01
N LEU A 57 5.85 -13.09 -9.31
CA LEU A 57 5.42 -11.77 -9.69
C LEU A 57 5.89 -11.68 -11.13
N ASN A 58 4.94 -11.64 -12.07
CA ASN A 58 5.24 -11.19 -13.42
C ASN A 58 5.70 -9.76 -13.22
N MET A 59 7.00 -9.63 -12.96
CA MET A 59 7.65 -8.38 -12.70
C MET A 59 7.67 -7.71 -14.06
N THR A 60 6.59 -6.98 -14.36
CA THR A 60 6.60 -6.01 -15.44
C THR A 60 7.83 -5.16 -15.19
N ALA A 61 8.71 -5.11 -16.19
CA ALA A 61 9.94 -4.32 -16.09
C ALA A 61 9.57 -2.89 -15.69
N PHE A 62 10.44 -2.25 -14.90
CA PHE A 62 10.28 -0.85 -14.55
C PHE A 62 10.08 0.00 -15.82
N ASP A 63 8.99 0.76 -15.87
CA ASP A 63 8.73 1.74 -16.91
C ASP A 63 9.09 3.13 -16.40
N GLU A 64 10.23 3.64 -16.88
CA GLU A 64 10.73 4.96 -16.52
C GLU A 64 9.79 6.08 -16.98
N THR A 65 9.14 5.92 -18.12
CA THR A 65 8.22 6.92 -18.68
C THR A 65 6.99 7.05 -17.78
N GLU A 66 6.44 5.92 -17.36
CA GLU A 66 5.34 5.88 -16.41
C GLU A 66 5.75 6.48 -15.05
N ALA A 67 6.92 6.12 -14.53
CA ALA A 67 7.43 6.66 -13.28
C ALA A 67 7.56 8.20 -13.34
N ILE A 68 8.14 8.75 -14.40
CA ILE A 68 8.29 10.20 -14.61
C ILE A 68 6.91 10.88 -14.71
N LYS A 69 5.94 10.26 -15.38
CA LYS A 69 4.56 10.76 -15.43
C LYS A 69 3.98 10.92 -14.01
N PHE A 70 4.18 9.94 -13.12
CA PHE A 70 3.71 10.03 -11.74
C PHE A 70 4.47 11.02 -10.87
N VAL A 71 5.75 11.28 -11.16
CA VAL A 71 6.49 12.39 -10.56
C VAL A 71 5.83 13.73 -10.91
N HIS A 72 5.47 13.93 -12.18
CA HIS A 72 4.78 15.15 -12.60
C HIS A 72 3.38 15.26 -12.00
N LEU A 73 2.61 14.18 -11.92
CA LEU A 73 1.28 14.17 -11.30
C LEU A 73 1.34 14.46 -9.79
N SER A 74 2.34 13.93 -9.09
CA SER A 74 2.60 14.24 -7.69
C SER A 74 3.04 15.69 -7.51
N GLY A 75 3.95 16.17 -8.37
CA GLY A 75 4.45 17.54 -8.34
C GLY A 75 3.38 18.58 -8.67
N ALA A 76 2.42 18.26 -9.54
CA ALA A 76 1.31 19.14 -9.88
C ALA A 76 0.45 19.50 -8.66
N ALA A 77 0.42 18.65 -7.63
CA ALA A 77 -0.37 18.92 -6.42
C ALA A 77 0.17 20.11 -5.61
N TYR A 78 1.41 20.56 -5.86
CA TYR A 78 2.01 21.76 -5.28
C TYR A 78 1.70 23.04 -6.07
N CYS A 79 1.10 22.93 -7.27
CA CYS A 79 0.71 24.10 -8.06
C CYS A 79 -0.49 24.82 -7.44
N THR A 80 -0.71 26.09 -7.80
CA THR A 80 -1.90 26.81 -7.35
C THR A 80 -3.18 26.14 -7.85
N SER A 81 -4.26 26.21 -7.09
CA SER A 81 -5.53 25.59 -7.47
C SER A 81 -6.04 26.08 -8.82
N SER A 82 -5.85 27.36 -9.15
CA SER A 82 -6.18 27.92 -10.45
C SER A 82 -5.42 27.23 -11.59
N SER A 83 -4.12 27.01 -11.41
CA SER A 83 -3.27 26.38 -12.42
C SER A 83 -3.55 24.88 -12.55
N ILE A 84 -3.92 24.21 -11.44
CA ILE A 84 -4.35 22.81 -11.47
C ILE A 84 -5.68 22.69 -12.22
N SER A 85 -6.68 23.52 -11.89
CA SER A 85 -7.99 23.49 -12.55
C SER A 85 -7.89 23.79 -14.06
N ALA A 86 -6.97 24.66 -14.46
CA ALA A 86 -6.69 24.95 -15.87
C ALA A 86 -5.70 23.96 -16.52
N TRP A 87 -5.14 23.03 -15.74
CA TRP A 87 -4.06 22.11 -16.13
C TRP A 87 -2.89 22.77 -16.88
N SER A 88 -2.41 23.91 -16.37
CA SER A 88 -1.50 24.80 -17.11
C SER A 88 -0.16 25.05 -16.43
N CYS A 89 0.09 24.47 -15.24
CA CYS A 89 1.38 24.64 -14.57
C CYS A 89 2.50 23.81 -15.22
N LYS A 90 3.75 24.10 -14.84
CA LYS A 90 4.94 23.41 -15.39
C LYS A 90 4.83 21.88 -15.34
N GLN A 91 4.29 21.33 -14.25
CA GLN A 91 4.13 19.88 -14.08
C GLN A 91 2.97 19.32 -14.91
N CYS A 92 1.86 20.06 -15.01
CA CYS A 92 0.70 19.68 -15.84
C CYS A 92 1.07 19.52 -17.32
N ASN A 93 1.91 20.42 -17.83
CA ASN A 93 2.35 20.40 -19.23
C ASN A 93 3.12 19.13 -19.61
N SER A 94 3.73 18.45 -18.63
CA SER A 94 4.42 17.17 -18.84
C SER A 94 3.47 15.97 -18.90
N VAL A 95 2.17 16.16 -18.65
CA VAL A 95 1.17 15.10 -18.68
C VAL A 95 -0.01 15.53 -19.56
N PRO A 96 0.20 15.64 -20.89
CA PRO A 96 -0.88 15.92 -21.82
C PRO A 96 -1.84 14.73 -21.85
N GLY A 97 -3.13 14.96 -21.57
CA GLY A 97 -4.14 13.90 -21.49
C GLY A 97 -4.66 13.62 -20.08
N PHE A 98 -4.25 14.38 -19.07
CA PHE A 98 -4.97 14.45 -17.80
C PHE A 98 -6.00 15.58 -17.83
N THR A 99 -7.21 15.31 -17.32
CA THR A 99 -8.28 16.29 -17.17
C THR A 99 -8.59 16.49 -15.68
N PRO A 100 -8.28 17.65 -15.09
CA PRO A 100 -8.63 17.95 -13.70
C PRO A 100 -10.15 18.11 -13.57
N LEU A 101 -10.74 17.49 -12.54
CA LEU A 101 -12.18 17.56 -12.27
C LEU A 101 -12.49 18.30 -10.97
N LYS A 102 -11.63 18.13 -9.96
CA LYS A 102 -11.83 18.76 -8.65
C LYS A 102 -10.50 19.05 -7.98
N VAL A 103 -10.38 20.23 -7.36
CA VAL A 103 -9.25 20.59 -6.50
C VAL A 103 -9.76 20.72 -5.08
N PHE A 104 -9.08 20.07 -4.15
CA PHE A 104 -9.37 20.10 -2.73
C PHE A 104 -8.34 20.98 -2.03
N ASN A 105 -8.81 21.97 -1.27
CA ASN A 105 -7.98 22.80 -0.41
C ASN A 105 -8.54 22.72 1.01
N ILE A 106 -7.73 22.25 1.95
CA ILE A 106 -8.14 22.04 3.32
C ILE A 106 -7.22 22.85 4.22
N GLY A 107 -7.76 23.97 4.73
CA GLY A 107 -6.96 24.95 5.45
C GLY A 107 -5.88 25.57 4.55
N LYS A 108 -4.70 25.84 5.13
CA LYS A 108 -3.59 26.50 4.41
C LYS A 108 -2.57 25.53 3.82
N ASN A 109 -2.49 24.31 4.35
CA ASN A 109 -1.33 23.44 4.15
C ASN A 109 -1.67 22.09 3.47
N LEU A 110 -2.95 21.75 3.34
CA LEU A 110 -3.36 20.50 2.72
C LEU A 110 -4.06 20.80 1.39
N GLN A 111 -3.56 20.17 0.33
CA GLN A 111 -4.09 20.30 -1.00
C GLN A 111 -4.02 18.96 -1.72
N GLY A 112 -4.98 18.74 -2.62
CA GLY A 112 -4.97 17.60 -3.51
C GLY A 112 -5.91 17.86 -4.68
N PHE A 113 -5.89 16.98 -5.67
CA PHE A 113 -6.82 17.07 -6.78
C PHE A 113 -7.27 15.69 -7.23
N TYR A 114 -8.45 15.67 -7.84
CA TYR A 114 -9.02 14.53 -8.52
C TYR A 114 -9.23 14.90 -10.00
N GLY A 115 -8.95 13.96 -10.88
CA GLY A 115 -9.24 14.06 -12.29
C GLY A 115 -9.13 12.72 -12.98
N ARG A 116 -9.00 12.75 -14.30
CA ARG A 116 -9.08 11.55 -15.12
C ARG A 116 -8.01 11.56 -16.20
N LEU A 117 -7.37 10.42 -16.40
CA LEU A 117 -6.47 10.17 -17.52
C LEU A 117 -7.28 9.89 -18.79
N SER A 118 -6.63 10.04 -19.95
CA SER A 118 -7.25 9.84 -21.26
C SER A 118 -7.78 8.42 -21.50
N ASP A 119 -7.24 7.43 -20.79
CA ASP A 119 -7.71 6.03 -20.82
C ASP A 119 -8.93 5.77 -19.93
N GLY A 120 -9.44 6.80 -19.23
CA GLY A 120 -10.58 6.70 -18.32
C GLY A 120 -10.21 6.47 -16.85
N THR A 121 -8.94 6.21 -16.54
CA THR A 121 -8.48 5.98 -15.16
C THR A 121 -8.67 7.23 -14.31
N ASN A 122 -9.34 7.07 -13.17
CA ASN A 122 -9.44 8.08 -12.13
C ASN A 122 -8.08 8.26 -11.47
N LEU A 123 -7.69 9.50 -11.22
CA LEU A 123 -6.46 9.78 -10.50
C LEU A 123 -6.66 10.83 -9.41
N ILE A 124 -6.13 10.52 -8.23
CA ILE A 124 -6.09 11.37 -7.06
C ILE A 124 -4.63 11.65 -6.75
N SER A 125 -4.29 12.93 -6.58
CA SER A 125 -2.94 13.35 -6.20
C SER A 125 -3.00 14.21 -4.97
N PHE A 126 -2.18 13.87 -3.97
CA PHE A 126 -2.05 14.64 -2.74
C PHE A 126 -0.73 15.42 -2.71
N ARG A 127 -0.81 16.66 -2.29
CA ARG A 127 0.36 17.48 -1.98
C ARG A 127 0.97 17.03 -0.65
N GLY A 128 2.29 16.98 -0.59
CA GLY A 128 3.01 16.87 0.68
C GLY A 128 3.15 18.22 1.38
N THR A 129 3.93 18.26 2.46
CA THR A 129 4.32 19.51 3.11
C THR A 129 5.35 20.26 2.25
N ASP A 130 5.28 21.59 2.20
CA ASP A 130 6.31 22.42 1.53
C ASP A 130 7.62 22.44 2.29
N ASP A 131 7.55 22.31 3.62
CA ASP A 131 8.70 22.20 4.51
C ASP A 131 8.89 20.75 4.94
N VAL A 132 9.63 20.01 4.11
CA VAL A 132 9.85 18.57 4.32
C VAL A 132 10.84 18.32 5.46
N GLU A 133 11.80 19.22 5.68
CA GLU A 133 12.81 19.07 6.75
C GLU A 133 12.18 19.28 8.13
N ASP A 134 11.38 20.34 8.30
CA ASP A 134 10.65 20.57 9.54
C ASP A 134 9.57 19.50 9.79
N TRP A 135 9.00 18.93 8.73
CA TRP A 135 8.05 17.84 8.89
C TRP A 135 8.72 16.54 9.33
N ILE A 136 9.84 16.14 8.72
CA ILE A 136 10.55 14.90 9.09
C ILE A 136 10.99 14.95 10.55
N THR A 137 11.41 16.12 11.03
CA THR A 137 11.84 16.32 12.42
C THR A 137 10.67 16.35 13.40
N ASN A 138 9.48 16.82 12.99
CA ASN A 138 8.25 16.84 13.80
C ASN A 138 7.33 15.62 13.59
N LEU A 139 7.82 14.53 12.99
CA LEU A 139 7.05 13.30 12.84
C LEU A 139 6.65 12.75 14.21
N ASP A 140 5.43 13.07 14.62
CA ASP A 140 4.80 12.57 15.83
C ASP A 140 4.72 11.04 15.79
N ILE A 141 5.53 10.37 16.60
CA ILE A 141 5.73 8.90 16.58
C ILE A 141 4.44 8.12 16.93
N LEU A 142 3.35 8.81 17.29
CA LEU A 142 2.06 8.23 17.63
C LEU A 142 1.43 7.49 16.45
N LYS A 143 1.18 6.20 16.66
CA LYS A 143 0.49 5.32 15.72
C LYS A 143 -0.86 4.91 16.26
N VAL A 144 -1.81 4.72 15.36
CA VAL A 144 -3.14 4.16 15.67
C VAL A 144 -3.46 2.98 14.78
N ALA A 145 -4.39 2.14 15.22
CA ALA A 145 -4.93 1.02 14.46
C ALA A 145 -6.38 1.34 14.04
N PRO A 146 -6.59 2.15 12.97
CA PRO A 146 -7.90 2.65 12.60
C PRO A 146 -8.76 1.62 11.86
N TYR A 147 -8.21 0.43 11.56
CA TYR A 147 -8.87 -0.65 10.82
C TYR A 147 -9.20 -1.78 11.79
N PRO A 148 -10.43 -1.86 12.35
CA PRO A 148 -10.79 -2.87 13.35
C PRO A 148 -10.62 -4.30 12.86
N GLU A 149 -10.80 -4.53 11.56
CA GLU A 149 -10.62 -5.82 10.90
C GLU A 149 -9.14 -6.23 10.78
N TYR A 150 -8.21 -5.26 10.88
CA TYR A 150 -6.76 -5.47 10.85
C TYR A 150 -6.10 -4.85 12.10
N PRO A 151 -6.31 -5.38 13.30
CA PRO A 151 -5.88 -4.75 14.56
C PRO A 151 -4.34 -4.64 14.71
N SER A 152 -3.57 -5.39 13.91
CA SER A 152 -2.11 -5.26 13.84
C SER A 152 -1.63 -4.16 12.89
N ALA A 153 -2.49 -3.66 11.99
CA ALA A 153 -2.15 -2.62 11.03
C ALA A 153 -2.18 -1.26 11.71
N HIS A 154 -1.01 -0.65 11.84
CA HIS A 154 -0.85 0.66 12.46
C HIS A 154 -0.46 1.71 11.42
N VAL A 155 -1.08 2.88 11.50
CA VAL A 155 -0.76 4.06 10.68
C VAL A 155 -0.35 5.22 11.57
N HIS A 156 0.47 6.12 11.05
CA HIS A 156 0.83 7.35 11.75
C HIS A 156 -0.41 8.24 11.93
N GLN A 157 -0.70 8.65 13.16
CA GLN A 157 -1.93 9.38 13.51
C GLN A 157 -2.09 10.64 12.64
N GLY A 158 -1.05 11.48 12.56
CA GLY A 158 -1.10 12.70 11.76
C GLY A 158 -1.38 12.50 10.27
N PHE A 159 -0.90 11.40 9.66
CA PHE A 159 -1.15 11.12 8.23
C PHE A 159 -2.59 10.65 8.03
N TYR A 160 -3.07 9.82 8.95
CA TYR A 160 -4.45 9.36 8.95
C TYR A 160 -5.42 10.53 9.11
N ASP A 161 -5.20 11.41 10.09
CA ASP A 161 -6.01 12.62 10.30
C ASP A 161 -5.97 13.58 9.11
N ALA A 162 -4.81 13.69 8.44
CA ALA A 162 -4.70 14.50 7.23
C ALA A 162 -5.56 13.91 6.11
N TYR A 163 -5.46 12.60 5.87
CA TYR A 163 -6.27 11.89 4.87
C TYR A 163 -7.78 11.98 5.16
N LEU A 164 -8.21 11.77 6.42
CA LEU A 164 -9.63 11.79 6.79
C LEU A 164 -10.33 13.10 6.40
N LYS A 165 -9.60 14.22 6.36
CA LYS A 165 -10.16 15.50 5.91
C LYS A 165 -10.51 15.51 4.41
N PHE A 166 -9.85 14.69 3.60
CA PHE A 166 -10.13 14.55 2.16
C PHE A 166 -11.15 13.45 1.84
N GLN A 167 -11.29 12.45 2.72
CA GLN A 167 -12.01 11.21 2.46
C GLN A 167 -13.42 11.45 1.88
N ASP A 168 -14.25 12.25 2.56
CA ASP A 168 -15.62 12.50 2.10
C ASP A 168 -15.67 13.20 0.73
N GLY A 169 -14.77 14.16 0.50
CA GLY A 169 -14.68 14.89 -0.76
C GLY A 169 -14.27 14.01 -1.94
N ILE A 170 -13.35 13.07 -1.69
CA ILE A 170 -12.88 12.09 -2.67
C ILE A 170 -13.95 11.06 -2.96
N LEU A 171 -14.54 10.44 -1.93
CA LEU A 171 -15.59 9.44 -2.09
C LEU A 171 -16.81 10.04 -2.80
N GLY A 172 -17.16 11.30 -2.53
CA GLY A 172 -18.18 12.02 -3.27
C GLY A 172 -17.83 12.15 -4.77
N ALA A 173 -16.62 12.61 -5.08
CA ALA A 173 -16.18 12.78 -6.47
C ALA A 173 -16.11 11.46 -7.25
N LEU A 174 -15.67 10.37 -6.61
CA LEU A 174 -15.64 9.04 -7.22
C LEU A 174 -17.04 8.45 -7.43
N LYS A 175 -18.00 8.74 -6.53
CA LYS A 175 -19.40 8.33 -6.73
C LYS A 175 -20.04 9.09 -7.89
N GLU A 176 -19.76 10.39 -8.02
CA GLU A 176 -20.25 11.22 -9.12
C GLU A 176 -19.74 10.75 -10.49
N SER A 177 -18.56 10.11 -10.55
CA SER A 177 -17.99 9.57 -11.79
C SER A 177 -18.53 8.21 -12.21
N GLY A 178 -19.40 7.58 -11.42
CA GLY A 178 -19.99 6.26 -11.69
C GLY A 178 -19.25 5.08 -11.03
N GLY A 179 -18.12 5.32 -10.36
CA GLY A 179 -17.51 4.42 -9.38
C GLY A 179 -16.90 3.09 -9.88
N SER A 180 -16.96 2.78 -11.19
CA SER A 180 -16.44 1.52 -11.75
C SER A 180 -15.07 1.62 -12.42
N ASP A 181 -14.60 2.82 -12.73
CA ASP A 181 -13.33 3.03 -13.42
C ASP A 181 -12.13 2.85 -12.47
N PRO A 182 -10.98 2.33 -12.95
CA PRO A 182 -9.78 2.16 -12.13
C PRO A 182 -9.38 3.47 -11.44
N VAL A 183 -8.87 3.37 -10.20
CA VAL A 183 -8.41 4.52 -9.41
C VAL A 183 -6.92 4.36 -9.14
N ILE A 184 -6.14 5.39 -9.47
CA ILE A 184 -4.75 5.51 -9.07
C ILE A 184 -4.63 6.67 -8.09
N VAL A 185 -3.93 6.42 -6.98
CA VAL A 185 -3.66 7.43 -5.96
C VAL A 185 -2.17 7.67 -5.90
N THR A 186 -1.76 8.93 -5.91
CA THR A 186 -0.35 9.32 -5.92
C THR A 186 -0.10 10.53 -5.02
N GLY A 187 1.17 10.80 -4.75
CA GLY A 187 1.58 11.92 -3.93
C GLY A 187 3.05 11.81 -3.54
N HIS A 188 3.65 12.95 -3.26
CA HIS A 188 5.05 13.05 -2.83
C HIS A 188 5.12 13.35 -1.32
N SER A 189 6.14 12.82 -0.64
CA SER A 189 6.37 13.05 0.81
C SER A 189 5.11 12.67 1.64
N LEU A 190 4.60 13.55 2.50
CA LEU A 190 3.33 13.37 3.23
C LEU A 190 2.16 12.96 2.30
N GLY A 191 2.14 13.48 1.07
CA GLY A 191 1.15 13.11 0.06
C GLY A 191 1.18 11.63 -0.32
N GLY A 192 2.36 11.02 -0.34
CA GLY A 192 2.52 9.58 -0.59
C GLY A 192 2.02 8.72 0.58
N ALA A 193 2.17 9.20 1.82
CA ALA A 193 1.59 8.54 2.98
C ALA A 193 0.06 8.58 2.95
N MET A 194 -0.53 9.73 2.63
CA MET A 194 -1.98 9.84 2.42
C MET A 194 -2.45 8.98 1.24
N ALA A 195 -1.67 8.89 0.16
CA ALA A 195 -1.99 8.03 -0.98
C ALA A 195 -2.05 6.55 -0.60
N THR A 196 -1.21 6.11 0.33
CA THR A 196 -1.19 4.72 0.84
C THR A 196 -2.38 4.40 1.74
N ILE A 197 -2.90 5.41 2.44
CA ILE A 197 -4.06 5.28 3.35
C ILE A 197 -5.39 5.31 2.57
N CYS A 198 -5.39 5.91 1.37
CA CYS A 198 -6.59 6.29 0.63
C CYS A 198 -7.55 5.17 0.24
#